data_AF-A0A5J4QA69-F1
#
_entry.id   AF-A0A5J4QA69-F1
#
_cell.length_a   1.000
_cell.length_b   1.000
_cell.length_c   1.000
_cell.angle_alpha   90.00
_cell.angle_beta   90.00
_cell.angle_gamma   90.00
#
_symmetry.space_group_name_H-M   'P 1'
#
loop_
_entity.id
_entity.type
_entity.pdbx_description
1 polymer ?
#
loop_
_entity_poly.entity_id
_entity_poly.type
_entity_poly.pdbx_seq_one_letter_code
_entity_poly.pdbx_strand_id
1 'polypeptide(L)'
;MDRIRISINSHYRQIVGLKGYVTATEVKNAFQGIASTQETLVKYFARHNEEFGKRVGINREASTAEQYNISLNHLIRFIEKKYKVSDIPFSKLDLSFIESFDFYLRVELQRMPQTILGIVRHVRKMIKLAIGEWIITRDPFEGYTPERPKAKQKYLTREELDRIMTTQLDHPARYLTRDMFLFSVFTGLAFRDICNLTPKQIVKANDGILWIKTTRQKTGTPCEIPLLDLPRQIIEKYKGIAKDVKLLPMLSCGRLNKNLKIIAKLCNIERTLIFHMGRHTYATEICLSQGVPIESLSRMLGHRDLRSTQIYAKITNHKIAEDMERLESRIEHKFQLPV
;
A
#
# COMPACT_ATOMS: atom_id res chain seq x y z
N MET A 1 -9.29 14.13 59.47
CA MET A 1 -10.04 14.15 58.19
C MET A 1 -9.58 15.26 57.26
N ASP A 2 -9.38 16.50 57.74
CA ASP A 2 -9.05 17.63 56.86
C ASP A 2 -7.71 17.52 56.12
N ARG A 3 -6.67 16.98 56.76
CA ARG A 3 -5.35 16.78 56.12
C ARG A 3 -5.41 15.86 54.90
N ILE A 4 -6.23 14.81 54.95
CA ILE A 4 -6.42 13.86 53.84
C ILE A 4 -7.16 14.55 52.70
N ARG A 5 -8.23 15.31 53.01
CA ARG A 5 -9.02 16.03 52.02
C ARG A 5 -8.21 17.11 51.30
N ILE A 6 -7.34 17.83 52.02
CA ILE A 6 -6.42 18.82 51.43
C ILE A 6 -5.42 18.16 50.48
N SER A 7 -4.82 17.04 50.87
CA SER A 7 -3.88 16.29 50.04
C SER A 7 -4.52 15.73 48.76
N ILE A 8 -5.71 15.12 48.87
CA ILE A 8 -6.48 14.63 47.72
C ILE A 8 -6.80 15.78 46.75
N ASN A 9 -7.26 16.93 47.27
CA ASN A 9 -7.56 18.10 46.42
C ASN A 9 -6.31 18.70 45.77
N SER A 10 -5.16 18.66 46.44
CA SER A 10 -3.88 19.10 45.87
C SER A 10 -3.49 18.24 44.66
N HIS A 11 -3.55 16.91 44.79
CA HIS A 11 -3.25 16.01 43.68
C HIS A 11 -4.27 16.09 42.55
N TYR A 12 -5.57 16.23 42.88
CA TYR A 12 -6.61 16.50 41.89
C TYR A 12 -6.27 17.75 41.05
N ARG A 13 -5.97 18.89 41.70
CA ARG A 13 -5.65 20.14 41.00
C ARG A 13 -4.38 20.02 40.16
N GLN A 14 -3.36 19.31 40.66
CA GLN A 14 -2.11 19.09 39.94
C GLN A 14 -2.33 18.24 38.68
N ILE A 15 -3.11 17.17 38.77
CA ILE A 15 -3.41 16.29 37.63
C ILE A 15 -4.28 17.02 36.61
N VAL A 16 -5.31 17.74 37.05
CA VAL A 16 -6.16 18.57 36.17
C VAL A 16 -5.33 19.66 35.48
N GLY A 17 -4.39 20.30 36.17
CA GLY A 17 -3.51 21.30 35.56
C GLY A 17 -2.59 20.73 34.48
N LEU A 18 -2.22 19.46 34.56
CA LEU A 18 -1.35 18.77 33.59
C LEU A 18 -2.11 18.13 32.42
N LYS A 19 -3.27 17.51 32.69
CA LYS A 19 -4.02 16.69 31.73
C LYS A 19 -5.33 17.33 31.24
N GLY A 20 -5.83 18.36 31.92
CA GLY A 20 -7.14 18.98 31.65
C GLY A 20 -8.35 18.18 32.16
N TYR A 21 -8.14 16.94 32.59
CA TYR A 21 -9.17 16.07 33.19
C TYR A 21 -8.51 15.10 34.19
N VAL A 22 -9.30 14.45 35.05
CA VAL A 22 -8.77 13.50 36.04
C VAL A 22 -9.79 12.41 36.40
N THR A 23 -9.31 11.18 36.58
CA THR A 23 -10.11 10.04 37.04
C THR A 23 -9.89 9.77 38.54
N ALA A 24 -10.89 9.15 39.19
CA ALA A 24 -10.79 8.80 40.62
C ALA A 24 -9.58 7.89 40.91
N THR A 25 -9.24 6.98 39.98
CA THR A 25 -8.09 6.08 40.08
C THR A 25 -6.76 6.85 40.06
N GLU A 26 -6.63 7.91 39.26
CA GLU A 26 -5.41 8.72 39.21
C GLU A 26 -5.21 9.54 40.49
N VAL A 27 -6.29 10.13 41.03
CA VAL A 27 -6.21 10.84 42.32
C VAL A 27 -5.85 9.87 43.44
N LYS A 28 -6.45 8.67 43.45
CA LYS A 28 -6.13 7.60 44.39
C LYS A 28 -4.65 7.20 44.28
N ASN A 29 -4.16 6.94 43.07
CA ASN A 29 -2.78 6.49 42.85
C ASN A 29 -1.78 7.58 43.27
N ALA A 30 -2.00 8.83 42.88
CA ALA A 30 -1.18 9.96 43.30
C ALA A 30 -1.17 10.12 44.84
N PHE A 31 -2.34 10.01 45.48
CA PHE A 31 -2.46 10.09 46.95
C PHE A 31 -1.76 8.93 47.67
N GLN A 32 -1.75 7.74 47.07
CA GLN A 32 -1.06 6.55 47.60
C GLN A 32 0.44 6.53 47.30
N GLY A 33 0.99 7.58 46.66
CA GLY A 33 2.39 7.60 46.22
C GLY A 33 2.69 6.58 45.12
N ILE A 34 1.66 5.98 44.52
CA ILE A 34 1.78 5.10 43.37
C ILE A 34 2.00 6.02 42.17
N ALA A 35 3.26 6.19 41.78
CA ALA A 35 3.59 6.91 40.56
C ALA A 35 2.80 6.29 39.40
N SER A 36 1.81 7.00 38.86
CA SER A 36 1.22 6.59 37.59
C SER A 36 2.38 6.64 36.61
N THR A 37 2.86 5.48 36.13
CA THR A 37 3.91 5.45 35.11
C THR A 37 3.42 6.29 33.95
N GLN A 38 4.04 7.44 33.74
CA GLN A 38 3.67 8.33 32.65
C GLN A 38 3.83 7.51 31.36
N GLU A 39 2.76 7.34 30.60
CA GLU A 39 2.84 6.59 29.36
C GLU A 39 3.78 7.36 28.40
N THR A 40 4.71 6.63 27.79
CA THR A 40 5.75 7.17 26.94
C THR A 40 5.63 6.63 25.52
N LEU A 41 6.08 7.41 24.53
CA LEU A 41 5.82 7.13 23.14
C LEU A 41 6.49 5.83 22.65
N VAL A 42 7.74 5.57 23.02
CA VAL A 42 8.46 4.36 22.58
C VAL A 42 7.85 3.13 23.23
N LYS A 43 7.62 3.14 24.55
CA LYS A 43 6.96 2.03 25.25
C LYS A 43 5.59 1.71 24.67
N TYR A 44 4.77 2.74 24.43
CA TYR A 44 3.44 2.58 23.83
C TYR A 44 3.53 1.95 22.43
N PHE A 45 4.44 2.45 21.60
CA PHE A 45 4.62 1.95 20.24
C PHE A 45 5.19 0.51 20.22
N ALA A 46 6.12 0.18 21.13
CA ALA A 46 6.63 -1.18 21.30
C ALA A 46 5.52 -2.17 21.67
N ARG A 47 4.66 -1.81 22.64
CA ARG A 47 3.49 -2.62 23.02
C ARG A 47 2.54 -2.81 21.84
N HIS A 48 2.22 -1.75 21.11
CA HIS A 48 1.42 -1.86 19.89
C HIS A 48 2.03 -2.84 18.88
N ASN A 49 3.35 -2.79 18.67
CA ASN A 49 4.02 -3.69 17.72
C ASN A 49 4.01 -5.14 18.18
N GLU A 50 4.15 -5.40 19.48
CA GLU A 50 4.02 -6.75 20.05
C GLU A 50 2.61 -7.31 19.83
N GLU A 51 1.57 -6.54 20.15
CA GLU A 51 0.16 -6.91 19.92
C GLU A 51 -0.13 -7.10 18.43
N PHE A 52 0.43 -6.26 17.56
CA PHE A 52 0.32 -6.41 16.11
C PHE A 52 0.99 -7.70 15.63
N GLY A 53 2.17 -8.03 16.19
CA GLY A 53 2.92 -9.25 15.90
C GLY A 53 2.13 -10.52 16.22
N LYS A 54 1.44 -10.56 17.37
CA LYS A 54 0.56 -11.67 17.78
C LYS A 54 -0.58 -11.94 16.79
N ARG A 55 -0.89 -10.99 15.91
CA ARG A 55 -1.97 -11.08 14.90
C ARG A 55 -1.47 -11.42 13.50
N VAL A 56 -0.16 -11.54 13.31
CA VAL A 56 0.45 -11.91 12.03
C VAL A 56 0.06 -13.35 11.68
N GLY A 57 -0.36 -13.56 10.43
CA GLY A 57 -0.87 -14.86 9.97
C GLY A 57 -2.34 -15.13 10.32
N ILE A 58 -2.94 -14.34 11.22
CA ILE A 58 -4.38 -14.39 11.52
C ILE A 58 -5.13 -13.35 10.69
N ASN A 59 -4.86 -12.06 10.94
CA ASN A 59 -5.49 -10.95 10.22
C ASN A 59 -4.53 -9.80 9.91
N ARG A 60 -3.22 -9.99 10.14
CA ARG A 60 -2.15 -9.06 9.79
C ARG A 60 -1.08 -9.74 8.96
N GLU A 61 -0.41 -8.92 8.14
CA GLU A 61 0.68 -9.35 7.28
C GLU A 61 2.03 -9.11 7.96
N ALA A 62 2.94 -10.08 7.85
CA ALA A 62 4.29 -9.99 8.42
C ALA A 62 5.05 -8.76 7.90
N SER A 63 4.89 -8.44 6.61
CA SER A 63 5.50 -7.26 5.99
C SER A 63 5.04 -5.94 6.62
N THR A 64 3.82 -5.88 7.16
CA THR A 64 3.32 -4.68 7.84
C THR A 64 3.88 -4.57 9.25
N ALA A 65 4.01 -5.69 9.97
CA ALA A 65 4.65 -5.73 11.28
C ALA A 65 6.11 -5.25 11.20
N GLU A 66 6.83 -5.71 10.18
CA GLU A 66 8.22 -5.28 9.92
C GLU A 66 8.31 -3.78 9.67
N GLN A 67 7.39 -3.20 8.91
CA GLN A 67 7.36 -1.75 8.69
C GLN A 67 7.12 -0.94 9.96
N TYR A 68 6.28 -1.43 10.87
CA TYR A 68 6.09 -0.82 12.19
C TYR A 68 7.36 -0.88 13.04
N ASN A 69 8.07 -2.03 13.04
CA ASN A 69 9.35 -2.17 13.76
C ASN A 69 10.43 -1.24 13.20
N ILE A 70 10.56 -1.14 11.88
CA ILE A 70 11.47 -0.20 11.23
C ILE A 70 11.16 1.24 11.66
N SER A 71 9.88 1.60 11.73
CA SER A 71 9.45 2.95 12.09
C SER A 71 9.75 3.26 13.57
N LEU A 72 9.52 2.31 14.47
CA LEU A 72 9.88 2.40 15.87
C LEU A 72 11.39 2.57 16.05
N ASN A 73 12.20 1.78 15.35
CA ASN A 73 13.66 1.89 15.43
C ASN A 73 14.18 3.25 14.95
N HIS A 74 13.56 3.83 13.92
CA HIS A 74 13.88 5.20 13.50
C HIS A 74 13.54 6.23 14.58
N LEU A 75 12.40 6.06 15.24
CA LEU A 75 11.96 6.95 16.32
C LEU A 75 12.90 6.87 17.54
N ILE A 76 13.27 5.65 17.97
CA ILE A 76 14.20 5.43 19.09
C ILE A 76 15.53 6.14 18.81
N ARG A 77 16.15 5.88 17.65
CA ARG A 77 17.43 6.48 17.29
C ARG A 77 17.37 8.01 17.22
N PHE A 78 16.24 8.56 16.75
CA PHE A 78 16.03 10.00 16.75
C PHE A 78 15.97 10.56 18.18
N ILE A 79 15.18 9.93 19.05
CA ILE A 79 15.00 10.36 20.45
C ILE A 79 16.34 10.31 21.19
N GLU A 80 17.07 9.20 21.07
CA GLU A 80 18.41 9.02 21.65
C GLU A 80 19.39 10.07 21.11
N LYS A 81 19.37 10.35 19.81
CA LYS A 81 20.30 11.30 19.20
C LYS A 81 20.04 12.73 19.64
N LYS A 82 18.78 13.19 19.54
CA LYS A 82 18.39 14.59 19.74
C LYS A 82 18.16 14.96 21.20
N TYR A 83 17.48 14.09 21.95
CA TYR A 83 17.05 14.38 23.32
C TYR A 83 17.89 13.66 24.38
N LYS A 84 18.79 12.75 23.99
CA LYS A 84 19.68 11.99 24.90
C LYS A 84 18.93 11.19 25.97
N VAL A 85 17.73 10.74 25.63
CA VAL A 85 16.87 9.89 26.47
C VAL A 85 16.47 8.65 25.68
N SER A 86 16.08 7.59 26.38
CA SER A 86 15.59 6.35 25.75
C SER A 86 14.11 6.43 25.34
N ASP A 87 13.35 7.34 25.95
CA ASP A 87 11.93 7.50 25.69
C ASP A 87 11.48 8.94 25.99
N ILE A 88 10.29 9.31 25.48
CA ILE A 88 9.69 10.61 25.66
C ILE A 88 8.23 10.49 26.11
N PRO A 89 7.81 11.21 27.16
CA PRO A 89 6.40 11.25 27.53
C PRO A 89 5.53 11.91 26.47
N PHE A 90 4.29 11.43 26.30
CA PHE A 90 3.36 12.03 25.34
C PHE A 90 3.10 13.53 25.60
N SER A 91 3.15 13.99 26.85
CA SER A 91 2.94 15.40 27.19
C SER A 91 4.07 16.33 26.75
N LYS A 92 5.20 15.79 26.30
CA LYS A 92 6.33 16.54 25.73
C LYS A 92 6.30 16.57 24.20
N LEU A 93 5.28 15.99 23.57
CA LEU A 93 5.13 15.99 22.12
C LEU A 93 4.39 17.25 21.67
N ASP A 94 5.00 17.96 20.72
CA ASP A 94 4.44 19.14 20.06
C ASP A 94 4.79 19.12 18.57
N LEU A 95 4.39 20.17 17.84
CA LEU A 95 4.71 20.30 16.42
C LEU A 95 6.23 20.31 16.16
N SER A 96 7.00 20.94 17.05
CA SER A 96 8.47 21.02 16.93
C SER A 96 9.12 19.64 17.00
N PHE A 97 8.63 18.74 17.85
CA PHE A 97 9.06 17.34 17.88
C PHE A 97 8.80 16.64 16.53
N ILE A 98 7.62 16.82 15.95
CA ILE A 98 7.25 16.20 14.66
C ILE A 98 8.11 16.73 13.51
N GLU A 99 8.30 18.05 13.41
CA GLU A 99 9.13 18.68 12.38
C GLU A 99 10.60 18.28 12.54
N SER A 100 11.08 18.19 13.78
CA SER A 100 12.44 17.71 14.08
C SER A 100 12.64 16.26 13.67
N PHE A 101 11.62 15.42 13.84
CA PHE A 101 11.69 14.02 13.41
C PHE A 101 11.68 13.91 11.89
N ASP A 102 10.84 14.68 11.18
CA ASP A 102 10.87 14.75 9.71
C ASP A 102 12.26 15.21 9.23
N PHE A 103 12.78 16.30 9.81
CA PHE A 103 14.11 16.83 9.50
C PHE A 103 15.20 15.77 9.65
N TYR A 104 15.19 15.03 10.76
CA TYR A 104 16.13 13.92 10.98
C TYR A 104 16.03 12.86 9.87
N LEU A 105 14.83 12.42 9.53
CA LEU A 105 14.63 11.43 8.47
C LEU A 105 15.06 11.95 7.10
N ARG A 106 14.85 13.24 6.83
CA ARG A 106 15.05 13.88 5.53
C ARG A 106 16.48 14.33 5.29
N VAL A 107 17.05 15.07 6.22
CA VAL A 107 18.34 15.74 6.07
C VAL A 107 19.46 14.81 6.53
N GLU A 108 19.31 14.18 7.69
CA GLU A 108 20.38 13.37 8.26
C GLU A 108 20.40 11.95 7.69
N LEU A 109 19.23 11.31 7.55
CA LEU A 109 19.13 9.96 6.99
C LEU A 109 18.89 9.93 5.48
N GLN A 110 18.69 11.09 4.85
CA GLN A 110 18.48 11.23 3.41
C GLN A 110 17.41 10.28 2.86
N ARG A 111 16.33 10.06 3.63
CA ARG A 111 15.26 9.16 3.23
C ARG A 111 14.40 9.81 2.15
N MET A 112 13.98 8.97 1.20
CA MET A 112 13.04 9.40 0.15
C MET A 112 11.72 9.87 0.77
N PRO A 113 11.05 10.91 0.23
CA PRO A 113 9.80 11.44 0.79
C PRO A 113 8.71 10.38 1.01
N GLN A 114 8.60 9.39 0.11
CA GLN A 114 7.65 8.28 0.25
C GLN A 114 7.92 7.40 1.48
N THR A 115 9.18 7.21 1.83
CA THR A 115 9.62 6.44 3.00
C THR A 115 9.33 7.22 4.27
N ILE A 116 9.64 8.53 4.28
CA ILE A 116 9.33 9.43 5.41
C ILE A 116 7.83 9.41 5.71
N LEU A 117 6.98 9.57 4.68
CA LEU A 117 5.53 9.46 4.81
C LEU A 117 5.07 8.14 5.45
N GLY A 118 5.73 7.03 5.14
CA GLY A 118 5.43 5.72 5.73
C GLY A 118 5.76 5.68 7.22
N ILE A 119 6.97 6.11 7.59
CA ILE A 119 7.45 6.14 8.98
C ILE A 119 6.58 7.09 9.82
N VAL A 120 6.39 8.32 9.35
CA VAL A 120 5.59 9.35 10.04
C VAL A 120 4.14 8.92 10.18
N ARG A 121 3.57 8.20 9.21
CA ARG A 121 2.21 7.64 9.33
C ARG A 121 2.07 6.68 10.50
N HIS A 122 3.07 5.85 10.78
CA HIS A 122 3.02 4.94 11.92
C HIS A 122 3.12 5.68 13.25
N VAL A 123 3.97 6.71 13.34
CA VAL A 123 4.02 7.59 14.52
C VAL A 123 2.68 8.31 14.72
N ARG A 124 2.11 8.89 13.66
CA ARG A 124 0.78 9.51 13.69
C ARG A 124 -0.32 8.55 14.12
N LYS A 125 -0.21 7.26 13.78
CA LYS A 125 -1.14 6.23 14.25
C LYS A 125 -1.06 6.07 15.78
N MET A 126 0.14 6.10 16.37
CA MET A 126 0.29 6.03 17.83
C MET A 126 -0.32 7.25 18.51
N ILE A 127 -0.07 8.45 17.97
CA ILE A 127 -0.68 9.68 18.47
C ILE A 127 -2.21 9.61 18.43
N LYS A 128 -2.79 9.16 17.31
CA LYS A 128 -4.25 9.03 17.20
C LYS A 128 -4.85 8.02 18.18
N LEU A 129 -4.15 6.91 18.44
CA LEU A 129 -4.59 5.94 19.45
C LEU A 129 -4.49 6.54 20.86
N ALA A 130 -3.39 7.23 21.17
CA ALA A 130 -3.19 7.90 22.44
C ALA A 130 -4.24 8.99 22.71
N ILE A 131 -4.67 9.72 21.68
CA ILE A 131 -5.82 10.65 21.78
C ILE A 131 -7.12 9.90 22.06
N GLY A 132 -7.38 8.80 21.35
CA GLY A 132 -8.57 7.97 21.58
C GLY A 132 -8.62 7.32 22.97
N GLU A 133 -7.45 7.08 23.57
CA GLU A 133 -7.27 6.60 24.94
C GLU A 133 -7.16 7.74 25.97
N TRP A 134 -7.34 8.99 25.54
CA TRP A 134 -7.22 10.21 26.36
C TRP A 134 -5.85 10.46 26.99
N ILE A 135 -4.81 9.72 26.64
CA ILE A 135 -3.43 9.93 27.14
C ILE A 135 -2.96 11.37 26.85
N ILE A 136 -3.35 11.90 25.69
CA ILE A 136 -3.21 13.32 25.31
C ILE A 136 -4.50 13.82 24.69
N THR A 137 -4.73 15.12 24.79
CA THR A 137 -5.93 15.78 24.25
C THR A 137 -5.64 16.60 23.00
N ARG A 138 -4.41 17.08 22.84
CA ARG A 138 -3.96 17.88 21.68
C ARG A 138 -3.18 16.99 20.71
N ASP A 139 -3.43 17.17 19.41
CA ASP A 139 -2.68 16.48 18.36
C ASP A 139 -1.36 17.22 18.04
N PRO A 140 -0.16 16.68 18.38
CA PRO A 140 1.11 17.27 18.00
C PRO A 140 1.35 17.33 16.48
N PHE A 141 0.54 16.62 15.67
CA PHE A 141 0.59 16.73 14.21
C PHE A 141 -0.24 17.88 13.63
N GLU A 142 -0.98 18.63 14.46
CA GLU A 142 -1.71 19.80 14.01
C GLU A 142 -0.75 20.84 13.41
N GLY A 143 -0.99 21.26 12.17
CA GLY A 143 -0.11 22.13 11.40
C GLY A 143 0.99 21.42 10.58
N TYR A 144 1.30 20.15 10.86
CA TYR A 144 2.33 19.42 10.10
C TYR A 144 1.86 19.01 8.70
N THR A 145 2.58 19.49 7.68
CA THR A 145 2.31 19.19 6.27
C THR A 145 3.48 18.41 5.67
N PRO A 146 3.33 17.09 5.42
CA PRO A 146 4.41 16.30 4.86
C PRO A 146 4.60 16.56 3.37
N GLU A 147 5.85 16.56 2.91
CA GLU A 147 6.17 16.58 1.48
C GLU A 147 5.65 15.30 0.79
N ARG A 148 4.91 15.48 -0.30
CA ARG A 148 4.40 14.38 -1.12
C ARG A 148 5.19 14.30 -2.41
N PRO A 149 5.83 13.16 -2.72
CA PRO A 149 6.60 13.01 -3.95
C PRO A 149 5.70 13.13 -5.17
N LYS A 150 6.21 13.77 -6.23
CA LYS A 150 5.52 13.83 -7.52
C LYS A 150 5.24 12.42 -8.03
N ALA A 151 4.05 12.21 -8.58
CA ALA A 151 3.68 10.94 -9.17
C ALA A 151 4.58 10.65 -10.38
N LYS A 152 5.21 9.46 -10.40
CA LYS A 152 5.94 8.95 -11.55
C LYS A 152 5.07 7.97 -12.33
N GLN A 153 5.26 7.88 -13.65
CA GLN A 153 4.58 6.90 -14.49
C GLN A 153 4.95 5.47 -14.06
N LYS A 154 3.94 4.64 -13.78
CA LYS A 154 4.11 3.26 -13.30
C LYS A 154 3.73 2.18 -14.32
N TYR A 155 3.23 2.57 -15.49
CA TYR A 155 2.83 1.69 -16.60
C TYR A 155 3.76 1.88 -17.80
N LEU A 156 3.88 0.88 -18.68
CA LEU A 156 4.63 0.93 -19.94
C LEU A 156 3.85 1.69 -21.01
N THR A 157 4.51 2.49 -21.85
CA THR A 157 3.89 2.97 -23.10
C THR A 157 3.76 1.81 -24.09
N ARG A 158 2.99 2.03 -25.17
CA ARG A 158 2.86 1.03 -26.23
C ARG A 158 4.20 0.65 -26.84
N GLU A 159 5.05 1.65 -27.13
CA GLU A 159 6.37 1.43 -27.74
C GLU A 159 7.31 0.68 -26.79
N GLU A 160 7.29 0.98 -25.49
CA GLU A 160 8.06 0.23 -24.50
C GLU A 160 7.58 -1.22 -24.38
N LEU A 161 6.26 -1.45 -24.42
CA LEU A 161 5.68 -2.79 -24.38
C LEU A 161 6.08 -3.59 -25.63
N ASP A 162 6.00 -2.98 -26.81
CA ASP A 162 6.38 -3.62 -28.08
C ASP A 162 7.87 -4.01 -28.07
N ARG A 163 8.76 -3.14 -27.55
CA ARG A 163 10.18 -3.48 -27.35
C ARG A 163 10.35 -4.66 -26.40
N ILE A 164 9.67 -4.67 -25.24
CA ILE A 164 9.74 -5.79 -24.30
C ILE A 164 9.32 -7.10 -24.97
N MET A 165 8.28 -7.08 -25.80
CA MET A 165 7.77 -8.29 -26.47
C MET A 165 8.72 -8.82 -27.55
N THR A 166 9.40 -7.93 -28.27
CA THR A 166 10.13 -8.27 -29.51
C THR A 166 11.65 -8.37 -29.33
N THR A 167 12.24 -7.63 -28.39
CA THR A 167 13.70 -7.62 -28.18
C THR A 167 14.22 -9.01 -27.81
N GLN A 168 15.29 -9.42 -28.49
CA GLN A 168 16.02 -10.65 -28.19
C GLN A 168 16.75 -10.51 -26.86
N LEU A 169 16.67 -11.57 -26.04
CA LEU A 169 17.27 -11.61 -24.73
C LEU A 169 18.49 -12.54 -24.73
N ASP A 170 19.47 -12.17 -23.93
CA ASP A 170 20.79 -12.77 -23.82
C ASP A 170 20.85 -13.98 -22.86
N HIS A 171 19.74 -14.40 -22.23
CA HIS A 171 19.72 -15.60 -21.37
C HIS A 171 18.30 -16.21 -21.17
N PRO A 172 18.16 -17.55 -21.13
CA PRO A 172 16.87 -18.24 -20.96
C PRO A 172 16.01 -17.75 -19.78
N ALA A 173 16.63 -17.52 -18.62
CA ALA A 173 15.92 -17.00 -17.43
C ALA A 173 15.25 -15.63 -17.65
N ARG A 174 15.74 -14.81 -18.59
CA ARG A 174 15.12 -13.52 -18.94
C ARG A 174 13.94 -13.70 -19.88
N TYR A 175 13.95 -14.70 -20.77
CA TYR A 175 12.75 -15.08 -21.51
C TYR A 175 11.63 -15.52 -20.57
N LEU A 176 11.92 -16.37 -19.59
CA LEU A 176 10.94 -16.73 -18.56
C LEU A 176 10.43 -15.49 -17.81
N THR A 177 11.33 -14.59 -17.42
CA THR A 177 10.95 -13.35 -16.73
C THR A 177 10.04 -12.46 -17.57
N ARG A 178 10.37 -12.27 -18.85
CA ARG A 178 9.57 -11.51 -19.81
C ARG A 178 8.17 -12.12 -19.90
N ASP A 179 8.08 -13.43 -20.08
CA ASP A 179 6.78 -14.10 -20.27
C ASP A 179 5.92 -14.01 -19.00
N MET A 180 6.49 -14.18 -17.80
CA MET A 180 5.75 -14.00 -16.54
C MET A 180 5.31 -12.54 -16.33
N PHE A 181 6.15 -11.59 -16.75
CA PHE A 181 5.82 -10.17 -16.70
C PHE A 181 4.70 -9.82 -17.69
N LEU A 182 4.76 -10.32 -18.92
CA LEU A 182 3.70 -10.16 -19.92
C LEU A 182 2.40 -10.83 -19.48
N PHE A 183 2.48 -11.98 -18.80
CA PHE A 183 1.29 -12.56 -18.17
C PHE A 183 0.63 -11.58 -17.19
N SER A 184 1.40 -10.87 -16.36
CA SER A 184 0.88 -9.80 -15.51
C SER A 184 0.35 -8.61 -16.30
N VAL A 185 1.01 -8.20 -17.39
CA VAL A 185 0.57 -7.11 -18.29
C VAL A 185 -0.79 -7.40 -18.92
N PHE A 186 -1.10 -8.65 -19.24
CA PHE A 186 -2.34 -9.00 -19.95
C PHE A 186 -3.42 -9.63 -19.06
N THR A 187 -3.15 -9.82 -17.77
CA THR A 187 -4.15 -10.30 -16.79
C THR A 187 -4.38 -9.35 -15.62
N GLY A 188 -3.49 -8.38 -15.39
CA GLY A 188 -3.56 -7.48 -14.26
C GLY A 188 -3.25 -8.12 -12.91
N LEU A 189 -2.89 -9.40 -12.86
CA LEU A 189 -2.62 -10.10 -11.61
C LEU A 189 -1.30 -9.62 -10.98
N ALA A 190 -1.31 -9.47 -9.65
CA ALA A 190 -0.08 -9.19 -8.92
C ALA A 190 0.78 -10.46 -8.79
N PHE A 191 2.08 -10.26 -8.56
CA PHE A 191 3.07 -11.34 -8.43
C PHE A 191 2.58 -12.49 -7.54
N ARG A 192 2.09 -12.18 -6.33
CA ARG A 192 1.66 -13.20 -5.37
C ARG A 192 0.42 -13.96 -5.84
N ASP A 193 -0.49 -13.31 -6.56
CA ASP A 193 -1.68 -13.94 -7.11
C ASP A 193 -1.28 -14.93 -8.21
N ILE A 194 -0.35 -14.56 -9.10
CA ILE A 194 0.19 -15.44 -10.16
C ILE A 194 0.91 -16.66 -9.54
N CYS A 195 1.76 -16.46 -8.53
CA CYS A 195 2.42 -17.57 -7.82
C CYS A 195 1.42 -18.56 -7.19
N ASN A 196 0.21 -18.12 -6.88
CA ASN A 196 -0.81 -18.94 -6.25
C ASN A 196 -1.75 -19.61 -7.25
N LEU A 197 -1.75 -19.21 -8.53
CA LEU A 197 -2.59 -19.82 -9.55
C LEU A 197 -2.27 -21.29 -9.75
N THR A 198 -3.33 -22.07 -9.96
CA THR A 198 -3.32 -23.47 -10.34
C THR A 198 -4.20 -23.65 -11.57
N PRO A 199 -4.11 -24.78 -12.30
CA PRO A 199 -5.01 -25.06 -13.41
C PRO A 199 -6.50 -24.99 -13.05
N LYS A 200 -6.88 -25.24 -11.79
CA LYS A 200 -8.28 -25.18 -11.32
C LYS A 200 -8.91 -23.79 -11.43
N GLN A 201 -8.12 -22.73 -11.43
CA GLN A 201 -8.63 -21.36 -11.59
C GLN A 201 -8.88 -20.98 -13.06
N ILE A 202 -8.51 -21.83 -14.02
CA ILE A 202 -8.82 -21.62 -15.44
C ILE A 202 -10.16 -22.31 -15.74
N VAL A 203 -11.19 -21.51 -15.96
CA VAL A 203 -12.57 -21.98 -16.12
C VAL A 203 -13.08 -21.59 -17.50
N LYS A 204 -13.68 -22.54 -18.23
CA LYS A 204 -14.38 -22.28 -19.49
C LYS A 204 -15.83 -21.92 -19.18
N ALA A 205 -16.26 -20.73 -19.59
CA ALA A 205 -17.66 -20.31 -19.49
C ALA A 205 -18.50 -20.93 -20.62
N ASN A 206 -19.83 -20.79 -20.52
CA ASN A 206 -20.78 -21.38 -21.46
C ASN A 206 -20.63 -20.84 -22.90
N ASP A 207 -20.18 -19.59 -23.02
CA ASP A 207 -19.84 -18.92 -24.28
C ASP A 207 -18.51 -19.41 -24.89
N GLY A 208 -17.81 -20.33 -24.24
CA GLY A 208 -16.53 -20.87 -24.66
C GLY A 208 -15.31 -20.05 -24.26
N ILE A 209 -15.50 -18.86 -23.66
CA ILE A 209 -14.41 -17.99 -23.21
C ILE A 209 -13.75 -18.59 -21.98
N LEU A 210 -12.42 -18.59 -21.95
CA LEU A 210 -11.66 -18.97 -20.76
C LEU A 210 -11.53 -17.79 -19.82
N TRP A 211 -11.66 -18.05 -18.52
CA TRP A 211 -11.56 -17.07 -17.45
C TRP A 211 -10.54 -17.52 -16.43
N ILE A 212 -9.79 -16.57 -15.86
CA ILE A 212 -9.13 -16.75 -14.57
C ILE A 212 -10.12 -16.34 -13.49
N LYS A 213 -10.55 -17.29 -12.67
CA LYS A 213 -11.35 -17.04 -11.47
C LYS A 213 -10.52 -17.30 -10.24
N THR A 214 -10.18 -16.25 -9.51
CA THR A 214 -9.31 -16.33 -8.32
C THR A 214 -9.73 -15.32 -7.26
N THR A 215 -9.11 -15.38 -6.09
CA THR A 215 -9.31 -14.41 -5.00
C THR A 215 -8.00 -13.69 -4.75
N ARG A 216 -8.02 -12.35 -4.78
CA ARG A 216 -6.81 -11.54 -4.57
C ARG A 216 -6.29 -11.73 -3.15
N GLN A 217 -5.02 -12.12 -3.02
CA GLN A 217 -4.42 -12.44 -1.73
C GLN A 217 -4.42 -11.25 -0.76
N LYS A 218 -4.18 -10.02 -1.26
CA LYS A 218 -4.10 -8.82 -0.42
C LYS A 218 -5.44 -8.40 0.19
N THR A 219 -6.53 -8.58 -0.54
CA THR A 219 -7.84 -7.99 -0.20
C THR A 219 -8.94 -9.02 0.01
N GLY A 220 -8.71 -10.31 -0.28
CA GLY A 220 -9.73 -11.35 -0.21
C GLY A 220 -10.90 -11.14 -1.19
N THR A 221 -10.76 -10.25 -2.17
CA THR A 221 -11.82 -9.95 -3.15
C THR A 221 -11.73 -10.91 -4.33
N PRO A 222 -12.85 -11.45 -4.82
CA PRO A 222 -12.88 -12.19 -6.08
C PRO A 222 -12.36 -11.35 -7.25
N CYS A 223 -11.62 -12.00 -8.14
CA CYS A 223 -11.14 -11.48 -9.41
C CYS A 223 -11.55 -12.47 -10.50
N GLU A 224 -12.31 -11.98 -11.48
CA GLU A 224 -12.68 -12.74 -12.67
C GLU A 224 -12.15 -11.99 -13.89
N ILE A 225 -11.21 -12.61 -14.60
CA ILE A 225 -10.48 -11.98 -15.71
C ILE A 225 -10.66 -12.84 -16.96
N PRO A 226 -11.29 -12.31 -18.04
CA PRO A 226 -11.30 -13.00 -19.33
C PRO A 226 -9.88 -13.22 -19.82
N LEU A 227 -9.57 -14.44 -20.25
CA LEU A 227 -8.23 -14.84 -20.63
C LEU A 227 -7.99 -14.54 -22.12
N LEU A 228 -7.24 -13.46 -22.36
CA LEU A 228 -6.79 -13.04 -23.70
C LEU A 228 -5.80 -14.05 -24.30
N ASP A 229 -5.57 -13.96 -25.62
CA ASP A 229 -4.75 -14.91 -26.36
C ASP A 229 -3.30 -15.00 -25.88
N LEU A 230 -2.65 -13.87 -25.57
CA LEU A 230 -1.25 -13.89 -25.14
C LEU A 230 -1.04 -14.66 -23.82
N PRO A 231 -1.80 -14.39 -22.73
CA PRO A 231 -1.80 -15.25 -21.54
C PRO A 231 -2.05 -16.74 -21.83
N ARG A 232 -2.94 -17.08 -22.77
CA ARG A 232 -3.20 -18.48 -23.17
C ARG A 232 -1.96 -19.13 -23.77
N GLN A 233 -1.30 -18.44 -24.68
CA GLN A 233 -0.06 -18.92 -25.31
C GLN A 233 1.05 -19.12 -24.27
N ILE A 234 1.16 -18.23 -23.27
CA ILE A 234 2.13 -18.37 -22.17
C ILE A 234 1.79 -19.60 -21.32
N ILE A 235 0.52 -19.82 -20.99
CA ILE A 235 0.10 -21.02 -20.23
C ILE A 235 0.47 -22.29 -20.99
N GLU A 236 0.18 -22.37 -22.28
CA GLU A 236 0.49 -23.56 -23.08
C GLU A 236 2.01 -23.78 -23.22
N LYS A 237 2.78 -22.70 -23.46
CA LYS A 237 4.25 -22.74 -23.57
C LYS A 237 4.92 -23.33 -22.31
N TYR A 238 4.35 -23.10 -21.13
CA TYR A 238 4.93 -23.55 -19.86
C TYR A 238 4.18 -24.71 -19.20
N LYS A 239 3.28 -25.36 -19.94
CA LYS A 239 2.51 -26.51 -19.47
C LYS A 239 3.44 -27.66 -19.07
N GLY A 240 3.21 -28.21 -17.88
CA GLY A 240 4.02 -29.29 -17.31
C GLY A 240 5.41 -28.88 -16.79
N ILE A 241 5.80 -27.59 -16.91
CA ILE A 241 7.10 -27.10 -16.41
C ILE A 241 7.00 -26.58 -14.98
N ALA A 242 5.83 -26.06 -14.59
CA ALA A 242 5.60 -25.54 -13.24
C ALA A 242 5.80 -26.64 -12.19
N LYS A 243 6.45 -26.30 -11.07
CA LYS A 243 6.58 -27.19 -9.92
C LYS A 243 5.24 -27.27 -9.18
N ASP A 244 5.00 -28.41 -8.56
CA ASP A 244 3.79 -28.70 -7.78
C ASP A 244 2.50 -28.51 -8.61
N VAL A 245 1.38 -28.18 -7.96
CA VAL A 245 0.07 -27.96 -8.59
C VAL A 245 -0.07 -26.53 -9.15
N LYS A 246 1.04 -25.84 -9.46
CA LYS A 246 1.01 -24.43 -9.91
C LYS A 246 0.78 -24.31 -11.41
N LEU A 247 0.21 -23.18 -11.84
CA LEU A 247 -0.05 -22.91 -13.25
C LEU A 247 1.21 -22.53 -14.03
N LEU A 248 2.11 -21.75 -13.42
CA LEU A 248 3.28 -21.17 -14.10
C LEU A 248 4.56 -21.33 -13.26
N PRO A 249 5.73 -21.54 -13.90
CA PRO A 249 7.03 -21.68 -13.22
C PRO A 249 7.58 -20.32 -12.76
N MET A 250 7.10 -19.84 -11.61
CA MET A 250 7.48 -18.53 -11.07
C MET A 250 8.85 -18.53 -10.40
N LEU A 251 9.72 -17.59 -10.78
CA LEU A 251 10.93 -17.25 -10.02
C LEU A 251 10.57 -16.39 -8.79
N SER A 252 11.51 -16.27 -7.84
CA SER A 252 11.34 -15.33 -6.73
C SER A 252 11.20 -13.90 -7.22
N CYS A 253 10.39 -13.09 -6.51
CA CYS A 253 10.14 -11.69 -6.87
C CYS A 253 11.45 -10.89 -7.03
N GLY A 254 12.42 -11.13 -6.14
CA GLY A 254 13.74 -10.52 -6.21
C GLY A 254 14.50 -10.89 -7.49
N ARG A 255 14.46 -12.15 -7.92
CA ARG A 255 15.12 -12.61 -9.15
C ARG A 255 14.43 -12.08 -10.40
N LEU A 256 13.09 -12.07 -10.43
CA LEU A 256 12.34 -11.44 -11.52
C LEU A 256 12.67 -9.96 -11.65
N ASN A 257 12.67 -9.20 -10.55
CA ASN A 257 13.00 -7.77 -10.60
C ASN A 257 14.45 -7.52 -11.02
N LYS A 258 15.41 -8.37 -10.63
CA LYS A 258 16.80 -8.29 -11.13
C LYS A 258 16.85 -8.51 -12.65
N ASN A 259 16.15 -9.52 -13.15
CA ASN A 259 16.06 -9.79 -14.58
C ASN A 259 15.34 -8.67 -15.35
N LEU A 260 14.25 -8.12 -14.80
CA LEU A 260 13.52 -7.00 -15.41
C LEU A 260 14.38 -5.74 -15.55
N LYS A 261 15.30 -5.48 -14.61
CA LYS A 261 16.28 -4.38 -14.76
C LYS A 261 17.21 -4.59 -15.95
N ILE A 262 17.63 -5.84 -16.21
CA ILE A 262 18.48 -6.16 -17.35
C ILE A 262 17.67 -6.07 -18.65
N ILE A 263 16.46 -6.62 -18.68
CA ILE A 263 15.54 -6.52 -19.81
C ILE A 263 15.27 -5.06 -20.16
N ALA A 264 15.03 -4.20 -19.17
CA ALA A 264 14.83 -2.76 -19.38
C ALA A 264 16.01 -2.13 -20.13
N LYS A 265 17.25 -2.44 -19.73
CA LYS A 265 18.46 -1.95 -20.41
C LYS A 265 18.54 -2.44 -21.86
N LEU A 266 18.29 -3.73 -22.10
CA LEU A 266 18.30 -4.31 -23.45
C LEU A 266 17.22 -3.70 -24.35
N CYS A 267 16.08 -3.31 -23.77
CA CYS A 267 14.98 -2.69 -24.49
C CYS A 267 15.11 -1.16 -24.59
N ASN A 268 16.23 -0.56 -24.17
CA ASN A 268 16.41 0.90 -24.09
C ASN A 268 15.26 1.60 -23.34
N ILE A 269 14.96 1.10 -22.14
CA ILE A 269 13.99 1.67 -21.21
C ILE A 269 14.78 2.26 -20.04
N GLU A 270 14.82 3.60 -19.96
CA GLU A 270 15.66 4.32 -18.99
C GLU A 270 15.27 4.06 -17.54
N ARG A 271 13.98 3.81 -17.29
CA ARG A 271 13.45 3.60 -15.94
C ARG A 271 13.60 2.16 -15.47
N THR A 272 13.73 2.02 -14.16
CA THR A 272 13.78 0.71 -13.51
C THR A 272 12.43 0.01 -13.59
N LEU A 273 12.40 -1.14 -14.29
CA LEU A 273 11.23 -2.01 -14.32
C LEU A 273 11.14 -2.88 -13.05
N ILE A 274 9.92 -2.97 -12.51
CA ILE A 274 9.55 -3.90 -11.44
C ILE A 274 8.29 -4.66 -11.86
N PHE A 275 8.13 -5.87 -11.34
CA PHE A 275 7.06 -6.78 -11.77
C PHE A 275 5.65 -6.17 -11.64
N HIS A 276 5.40 -5.38 -10.59
CA HIS A 276 4.09 -4.76 -10.38
C HIS A 276 3.72 -3.71 -11.44
N MET A 277 4.67 -3.25 -12.25
CA MET A 277 4.38 -2.42 -13.41
C MET A 277 3.53 -3.16 -14.45
N GLY A 278 3.60 -4.49 -14.51
CA GLY A 278 2.76 -5.27 -15.42
C GLY A 278 1.27 -5.01 -15.16
N ARG A 279 0.85 -5.12 -13.90
CA ARG A 279 -0.52 -4.76 -13.49
C ARG A 279 -0.90 -3.31 -13.78
N HIS A 280 0.04 -2.37 -13.65
CA HIS A 280 -0.21 -0.98 -14.01
C HIS A 280 -0.42 -0.80 -15.51
N THR A 281 0.40 -1.47 -16.33
CA THR A 281 0.24 -1.51 -17.80
C THR A 281 -1.06 -2.18 -18.21
N TYR A 282 -1.48 -3.25 -17.54
CA TYR A 282 -2.80 -3.85 -17.77
C TYR A 282 -3.93 -2.83 -17.59
N ALA A 283 -3.91 -2.15 -16.43
CA ALA A 283 -4.95 -1.20 -16.08
C ALA A 283 -5.02 -0.03 -17.06
N THR A 284 -3.88 0.57 -17.39
CA THR A 284 -3.85 1.75 -18.26
C THR A 284 -3.90 1.35 -19.74
N GLU A 285 -2.86 0.69 -20.27
CA GLU A 285 -2.72 0.46 -21.72
C GLU A 285 -3.62 -0.63 -22.28
N ILE A 286 -3.79 -1.74 -21.57
CA ILE A 286 -4.55 -2.90 -22.08
C ILE A 286 -6.06 -2.71 -21.87
N CYS A 287 -6.47 -2.02 -20.80
CA CYS A 287 -7.88 -1.83 -20.47
C CYS A 287 -8.39 -0.41 -20.74
N LEU A 288 -8.01 0.59 -19.95
CA LEU A 288 -8.63 1.92 -20.01
C LEU A 288 -8.41 2.60 -21.37
N SER A 289 -7.18 2.53 -21.91
CA SER A 289 -6.86 3.09 -23.23
C SER A 289 -7.60 2.37 -24.37
N GLN A 290 -8.10 1.16 -24.14
CA GLN A 290 -8.93 0.39 -25.10
C GLN A 290 -10.44 0.53 -24.83
N GLY A 291 -10.82 1.39 -23.89
CA GLY A 291 -12.22 1.69 -23.56
C GLY A 291 -12.92 0.68 -22.66
N VAL A 292 -12.17 -0.13 -21.91
CA VAL A 292 -12.77 -0.94 -20.83
C VAL A 292 -13.25 -0.02 -19.70
N PRO A 293 -14.53 -0.10 -19.28
CA PRO A 293 -15.04 0.72 -18.18
C PRO A 293 -14.28 0.53 -16.87
N ILE A 294 -14.16 1.60 -16.08
CA ILE A 294 -13.36 1.60 -14.85
C ILE A 294 -13.92 0.63 -13.79
N GLU A 295 -15.24 0.41 -13.76
CA GLU A 295 -15.93 -0.52 -12.88
C GLU A 295 -15.54 -1.96 -13.20
N SER A 296 -15.57 -2.31 -14.49
CA SER A 296 -15.13 -3.61 -15.00
C SER A 296 -13.66 -3.84 -14.64
N LEU A 297 -12.80 -2.85 -14.89
CA LEU A 297 -11.39 -2.92 -14.52
C LEU A 297 -11.21 -3.10 -13.00
N SER A 298 -11.94 -2.34 -12.18
CA SER A 298 -11.87 -2.43 -10.72
C SER A 298 -12.19 -3.84 -10.21
N ARG A 299 -13.20 -4.48 -10.81
CA ARG A 299 -13.58 -5.87 -10.53
C ARG A 299 -12.50 -6.86 -10.96
N MET A 300 -11.98 -6.74 -12.19
CA MET A 300 -10.90 -7.60 -12.70
C MET A 300 -9.62 -7.48 -11.85
N LEU A 301 -9.32 -6.27 -11.37
CA LEU A 301 -8.18 -6.02 -10.50
C LEU A 301 -8.41 -6.50 -9.05
N GLY A 302 -9.65 -6.74 -8.60
CA GLY A 302 -9.93 -7.05 -7.19
C GLY A 302 -9.67 -5.85 -6.27
N HIS A 303 -10.13 -4.67 -6.67
CA HIS A 303 -10.10 -3.48 -5.82
C HIS A 303 -11.39 -3.41 -4.98
N ARG A 304 -11.26 -3.12 -3.68
CA ARG A 304 -12.42 -2.89 -2.79
C ARG A 304 -13.06 -1.52 -2.98
N ASP A 305 -12.32 -0.60 -3.60
CA ASP A 305 -12.69 0.81 -3.70
C ASP A 305 -12.18 1.36 -5.05
N LEU A 306 -13.09 2.03 -5.78
CA LEU A 306 -12.80 2.65 -7.07
C LEU A 306 -11.70 3.71 -6.99
N ARG A 307 -11.48 4.35 -5.83
CA ARG A 307 -10.37 5.29 -5.62
C ARG A 307 -9.00 4.67 -5.93
N SER A 308 -8.85 3.36 -5.72
CA SER A 308 -7.62 2.64 -6.05
C SER A 308 -7.44 2.43 -7.56
N THR A 309 -8.53 2.45 -8.33
CA THR A 309 -8.55 2.30 -9.79
C THR A 309 -8.45 3.64 -10.50
N GLN A 310 -8.99 4.71 -9.90
CA GLN A 310 -8.93 6.08 -10.41
C GLN A 310 -7.50 6.58 -10.64
N ILE A 311 -6.52 6.03 -9.93
CA ILE A 311 -5.10 6.37 -10.15
C ILE A 311 -4.60 6.01 -11.57
N TYR A 312 -5.33 5.17 -12.31
CA TYR A 312 -5.03 4.78 -13.69
C TYR A 312 -5.78 5.58 -14.73
N ALA A 313 -6.88 6.23 -14.36
CA ALA A 313 -7.74 6.97 -15.26
C ALA A 313 -7.09 8.32 -15.57
N LYS A 314 -6.59 8.47 -16.80
CA LYS A 314 -6.37 9.78 -17.41
C LYS A 314 -7.57 10.04 -18.31
N ILE A 315 -8.44 10.96 -17.90
CA ILE A 315 -9.51 11.44 -18.78
C ILE A 315 -8.88 12.43 -19.75
N THR A 316 -8.81 12.07 -21.03
CA THR A 316 -8.34 12.94 -22.10
C THR A 316 -9.52 13.36 -22.97
N ASN A 317 -9.44 14.52 -23.62
CA ASN A 317 -10.49 14.99 -24.54
C ASN A 317 -10.74 13.98 -25.67
N HIS A 318 -9.67 13.34 -26.18
CA HIS A 318 -9.78 12.25 -27.16
C HIS A 318 -10.61 11.09 -26.62
N LYS A 319 -10.41 10.70 -25.36
CA LYS A 319 -11.17 9.59 -24.77
C LYS A 319 -12.64 9.95 -24.62
N ILE A 320 -12.94 11.19 -24.22
CA ILE A 320 -14.31 11.70 -24.15
C ILE A 320 -14.95 11.64 -25.53
N ALA A 321 -14.28 12.12 -26.58
CA ALA A 321 -14.80 12.09 -27.95
C ALA A 321 -15.13 10.65 -28.39
N GLU A 322 -14.21 9.71 -28.23
CA GLU A 322 -14.42 8.30 -28.58
C GLU A 322 -15.60 7.67 -27.82
N ASP A 323 -15.72 7.95 -26.51
CA ASP A 323 -16.82 7.44 -25.69
C ASP A 323 -18.17 8.05 -26.11
N MET A 324 -18.18 9.33 -26.54
CA MET A 324 -19.35 10.02 -27.07
C MET A 324 -19.75 9.52 -28.46
N GLU A 325 -18.80 9.25 -29.36
CA GLU A 325 -19.07 8.62 -30.67
C GLU A 325 -19.72 7.25 -30.48
N ARG A 326 -19.16 6.41 -29.59
CA ARG A 326 -19.77 5.11 -29.25
C ARG A 326 -21.15 5.24 -28.61
N LEU A 327 -21.41 6.33 -27.88
CA LEU A 327 -22.74 6.61 -27.34
C LEU A 327 -23.70 7.02 -28.44
N GLU A 328 -23.29 7.96 -29.30
CA GLU A 328 -24.05 8.45 -30.46
C GLU A 328 -24.52 7.30 -31.33
N SER A 329 -23.62 6.39 -31.73
CA SER A 329 -23.99 5.18 -32.50
C SER A 329 -24.97 4.26 -31.77
N ARG A 330 -25.01 4.26 -30.43
CA ARG A 330 -25.94 3.43 -29.65
C ARG A 330 -27.31 4.07 -29.46
N ILE A 331 -27.39 5.40 -29.52
CA ILE A 331 -28.62 6.17 -29.33
C ILE A 331 -29.19 6.73 -30.64
N GLU A 332 -28.47 6.51 -31.74
CA GLU A 332 -28.91 6.87 -33.09
C GLU A 332 -30.34 6.38 -33.32
N HIS A 333 -31.19 7.30 -33.79
CA HIS A 333 -32.63 7.10 -34.05
C HIS A 333 -33.52 6.73 -32.84
N LYS A 334 -33.00 6.65 -31.60
CA LYS A 334 -33.81 6.37 -30.40
C LYS A 334 -34.52 7.61 -29.84
N PHE A 335 -33.98 8.79 -30.12
CA PHE A 335 -34.52 10.06 -29.67
C PHE A 335 -34.60 10.98 -30.88
N GLN A 336 -35.81 11.35 -31.28
CA GLN A 336 -36.06 12.30 -32.35
C GLN A 336 -36.88 13.45 -31.77
N LEU A 337 -36.60 14.67 -32.22
CA LEU A 337 -37.45 15.81 -31.90
C LEU A 337 -38.83 15.57 -32.55
N PRO A 338 -39.94 15.87 -31.86
CA PRO A 338 -41.24 15.89 -32.50
C PRO A 338 -41.18 16.90 -33.65
N VAL A 339 -41.60 16.47 -34.83
CA VAL A 339 -41.67 17.28 -36.04
C VAL A 339 -42.79 18.30 -35.93
#